data_AF-A0A662K695-F1
#
_entry.id   AF-A0A662K695-F1
#
_cell.length_a   1.000
_cell.length_b   1.000
_cell.length_c   1.000
_cell.angle_alpha   90.00
_cell.angle_beta   90.00
_cell.angle_gamma   90.00
#
_symmetry.space_group_name_H-M   'P 1'
#
loop_
_entity.id
_entity.type
_entity.pdbx_description
1 polymer ?
#
loop_
_entity_poly.entity_id
_entity_poly.type
_entity_poly.pdbx_seq_one_letter_code
_entity_poly.pdbx_strand_id
1 'polypeptide(L)'
;MVKVEIGNVMLVGVAHISPESVEEVKRAIEDFEPDIVAVELCRSRYKVLTEKERWEETSITQLIKGGKVYLLLAQTFLSSIQRRLGKEFGSEPGAELLTAINEAKKRNLRIALVDR
;
A
#
# COMPACT_ATOMS: atom_id res chain seq x y z
N MET A 1 15.48 8.57 -0.12
CA MET A 1 15.07 7.35 -0.86
C MET A 1 16.22 6.86 -1.73
N VAL A 2 16.33 5.56 -2.00
CA VAL A 2 17.38 4.99 -2.87
C VAL A 2 16.75 4.58 -4.20
N LYS A 3 17.26 5.10 -5.32
CA LYS A 3 16.92 4.66 -6.68
C LYS A 3 18.13 3.96 -7.28
N VAL A 4 17.94 2.76 -7.82
CA VAL A 4 18.99 2.02 -8.53
C VAL A 4 18.44 1.57 -9.86
N GLU A 5 19.13 1.92 -10.94
CA GLU A 5 18.81 1.46 -12.29
C GLU A 5 19.74 0.30 -12.65
N ILE A 6 19.15 -0.82 -13.06
CA ILE A 6 19.85 -2.03 -13.46
C ILE A 6 19.27 -2.47 -14.80
N GLY A 7 19.94 -2.10 -15.88
CA GLY A 7 19.44 -2.35 -17.23
C GLY A 7 18.09 -1.68 -17.46
N ASN A 8 17.05 -2.48 -17.72
CA ASN A 8 15.68 -2.00 -17.94
C ASN A 8 14.80 -2.02 -16.67
N VAL A 9 15.41 -2.07 -15.49
CA VAL A 9 14.69 -2.12 -14.21
C VAL A 9 15.14 -0.98 -13.32
N MET A 10 14.19 -0.20 -12.81
CA MET A 10 14.41 0.77 -11.75
C MET A 10 13.87 0.24 -10.43
N LEU A 11 14.75 0.11 -9.44
CA LEU A 11 14.41 -0.21 -8.05
C LEU A 11 14.20 1.08 -7.26
N VAL A 12 13.05 1.19 -6.60
CA VAL A 12 12.66 2.36 -5.80
C VAL A 12 12.47 1.92 -4.36
N GLY A 13 13.44 2.22 -3.49
CA GLY A 13 13.38 1.84 -2.07
C GLY A 13 12.60 2.86 -1.26
N VAL A 14 11.40 2.50 -0.79
CA VAL A 14 10.48 3.39 -0.06
C VAL A 14 10.65 3.35 1.46
N ALA A 15 10.38 4.45 2.15
CA ALA A 15 10.27 4.46 3.61
C ALA A 15 8.79 4.41 4.01
N HIS A 16 8.44 3.50 4.91
CA HIS A 16 7.08 3.38 5.41
C HIS A 16 6.71 4.63 6.23
N ILE A 17 5.54 5.23 5.95
CA ILE A 17 5.04 6.42 6.64
C ILE A 17 5.89 7.68 6.33
N SER A 18 6.38 7.83 5.09
CA SER A 18 7.02 9.06 4.59
C SER A 18 6.22 9.69 3.42
N PRO A 19 5.69 10.92 3.57
CA PRO A 19 5.07 11.67 2.48
C PRO A 19 6.03 11.89 1.31
N GLU A 20 7.32 12.06 1.61
CA GLU A 20 8.36 12.22 0.59
C GLU A 20 8.43 10.98 -0.30
N SER A 21 8.32 9.78 0.28
CA SER A 21 8.31 8.51 -0.46
C SER A 21 7.12 8.41 -1.42
N VAL A 22 5.95 8.94 -1.04
CA VAL A 22 4.76 8.95 -1.91
C VAL A 22 5.01 9.78 -3.18
N GLU A 23 5.50 11.00 -3.01
CA GLU A 23 5.76 11.89 -4.14
C GLU A 23 6.93 11.38 -5.00
N GLU A 24 7.95 10.81 -4.38
CA GLU A 24 9.08 10.25 -5.11
C GLU A 24 8.72 9.01 -5.94
N VAL A 25 7.80 8.15 -5.46
CA VAL A 25 7.25 7.03 -6.24
C VAL A 25 6.54 7.54 -7.49
N LYS A 26 5.70 8.58 -7.33
CA LYS A 26 4.99 9.18 -8.47
C LYS A 26 5.97 9.71 -9.51
N ARG A 27 6.97 10.50 -9.08
CA ARG A 27 8.02 11.01 -9.97
C ARG A 27 8.81 9.88 -10.64
N ALA A 28 9.15 8.83 -9.89
CA ALA A 28 9.86 7.69 -10.47
C ALA A 28 9.08 7.05 -11.63
N ILE A 29 7.77 6.82 -11.46
CA ILE A 29 6.93 6.26 -12.54
C ILE A 29 6.80 7.24 -13.71
N GLU A 30 6.75 8.55 -13.43
CA GLU A 30 6.67 9.60 -14.44
C GLU A 30 7.96 9.72 -15.27
N ASP A 31 9.12 9.70 -14.62
CA ASP A 31 10.42 9.91 -15.26
C ASP A 31 10.90 8.65 -16.02
N PHE A 32 10.63 7.46 -15.49
CA PHE A 32 11.12 6.19 -16.05
C PHE A 32 10.20 5.58 -17.11
N GLU A 33 8.93 5.98 -17.15
CA GLU A 33 7.91 5.50 -18.09
C GLU A 33 7.89 3.96 -18.29
N PRO A 34 7.72 3.16 -17.21
CA PRO A 34 7.78 1.71 -17.31
C PRO A 34 6.54 1.09 -17.99
N ASP A 35 6.72 -0.09 -18.59
CA ASP A 35 5.59 -0.93 -19.05
C ASP A 35 4.88 -1.69 -17.91
N ILE A 36 5.59 -1.90 -16.81
CA ILE A 36 5.15 -2.69 -15.65
C ILE A 36 5.58 -1.99 -14.36
N VAL A 37 4.63 -1.81 -13.44
CA VAL A 37 4.91 -1.41 -12.05
C VAL A 37 4.82 -2.65 -11.16
N ALA A 38 5.97 -3.10 -10.65
CA ALA A 38 6.05 -4.17 -9.67
C ALA A 38 5.99 -3.61 -8.24
N VAL A 39 5.09 -4.13 -7.41
CA VAL A 39 4.93 -3.71 -6.01
C VAL A 39 5.17 -4.88 -5.06
N GLU A 40 5.90 -4.62 -3.97
CA GLU A 40 6.13 -5.55 -2.87
C GLU A 40 4.83 -5.73 -2.06
N LEU A 41 3.84 -6.38 -2.67
CA LEU A 41 2.53 -6.59 -2.08
C LEU A 41 1.88 -7.87 -2.58
N CYS A 42 1.42 -8.71 -1.66
CA CYS A 42 0.74 -9.96 -2.01
C CYS A 42 -0.74 -9.74 -2.31
N ARG A 43 -1.40 -10.74 -2.94
CA ARG A 43 -2.81 -10.61 -3.38
C ARG A 43 -3.79 -10.27 -2.27
N SER A 44 -3.59 -10.83 -1.06
CA SER A 44 -4.49 -10.56 0.07
C SER A 44 -4.37 -9.10 0.52
N ARG A 45 -3.13 -8.61 0.69
CA ARG A 45 -2.88 -7.21 1.08
C ARG A 45 -3.24 -6.22 -0.02
N TYR A 46 -3.04 -6.58 -1.29
CA TYR A 46 -3.50 -5.79 -2.42
C TYR A 46 -5.00 -5.53 -2.35
N LYS A 47 -5.80 -6.59 -2.17
CA LYS A 47 -7.25 -6.45 -2.02
C LYS A 47 -7.62 -5.56 -0.84
N VAL A 48 -6.99 -5.75 0.32
CA VAL A 48 -7.25 -4.91 1.51
C VAL A 48 -6.91 -3.44 1.24
N LEU A 49 -5.79 -3.15 0.56
CA LEU A 49 -5.38 -1.78 0.23
C LEU A 49 -6.28 -1.12 -0.83
N THR A 50 -6.75 -1.87 -1.82
CA THR A 50 -7.54 -1.31 -2.93
C THR A 50 -9.06 -1.39 -2.74
N GLU A 51 -9.54 -2.28 -1.86
CA GLU A 51 -10.97 -2.56 -1.63
C GLU A 51 -11.35 -2.38 -0.15
N LYS A 52 -10.65 -1.47 0.54
CA LYS A 52 -10.64 -1.26 2.00
C LYS A 52 -12.04 -1.36 2.65
N GLU A 53 -13.03 -0.64 2.11
CA GLU A 53 -14.39 -0.61 2.64
C GLU A 53 -15.11 -1.98 2.57
N ARG A 54 -15.03 -2.66 1.42
CA ARG A 54 -15.72 -3.94 1.19
C ARG A 54 -15.12 -5.08 2.01
N TRP A 55 -13.80 -5.04 2.23
CA TRP A 55 -13.09 -6.02 3.06
C TRP A 55 -13.37 -5.83 4.55
N GLU A 56 -13.41 -4.58 5.03
CA GLU A 56 -13.71 -4.28 6.42
C GLU A 56 -15.10 -4.83 6.81
N GLU A 57 -16.15 -4.57 6.03
CA GLU A 57 -17.51 -5.08 6.30
C GLU A 57 -17.58 -6.62 6.35
N THR A 58 -16.93 -7.30 5.39
CA THR A 58 -16.94 -8.77 5.31
C THR A 58 -16.23 -9.40 6.50
N SER A 59 -15.10 -8.82 6.93
CA SER A 59 -14.32 -9.35 8.06
C SER A 59 -15.02 -9.14 9.41
N ILE A 60 -15.66 -7.99 9.61
CA ILE A 60 -16.35 -7.65 10.85
C ILE A 60 -17.51 -8.61 11.10
N THR A 61 -18.33 -8.86 10.07
CA THR A 61 -19.48 -9.77 10.19
C THR A 61 -19.06 -11.20 10.53
N GLN A 62 -17.95 -11.68 9.98
CA GLN A 62 -17.40 -13.02 10.29
C GLN A 62 -16.82 -13.10 11.70
N LEU A 63 -16.06 -12.09 12.13
CA LEU A 63 -15.43 -12.05 13.46
C LEU A 63 -16.47 -11.98 14.59
N ILE A 64 -17.56 -11.22 14.39
CA ILE A 64 -18.68 -11.15 15.33
C ILE A 64 -19.38 -12.50 15.44
N LYS A 65 -19.69 -13.14 14.30
CA LYS A 65 -20.32 -14.48 14.29
C LYS A 65 -19.46 -15.57 14.93
N GLY A 66 -18.13 -15.42 14.89
CA GLY A 66 -17.18 -16.36 15.49
C GLY A 66 -16.82 -16.10 16.96
N GLY A 67 -17.45 -15.12 17.63
CA GLY A 67 -17.15 -14.78 19.03
C GLY A 67 -15.76 -14.12 19.24
N LYS A 68 -15.11 -13.65 18.18
CA LYS A 68 -13.74 -13.10 18.20
C LYS A 68 -13.70 -11.57 18.31
N VAL A 69 -14.66 -11.00 19.05
CA VAL A 69 -14.82 -9.53 19.16
C VAL A 69 -13.60 -8.86 19.79
N TYR A 70 -12.93 -9.52 20.74
CA TYR A 70 -11.71 -8.97 21.37
C TYR A 70 -10.54 -8.78 20.38
N LEU A 71 -10.38 -9.67 19.38
CA LEU A 71 -9.37 -9.52 18.34
C LEU A 71 -9.67 -8.34 17.44
N LEU A 72 -10.94 -8.15 17.07
CA LEU A 72 -11.38 -6.99 16.28
C LEU A 72 -11.07 -5.68 17.02
N LEU A 73 -11.36 -5.62 18.33
CA LEU A 73 -11.06 -4.46 19.17
C LEU A 73 -9.55 -4.18 19.22
N ALA A 74 -8.72 -5.21 19.41
CA ALA A 74 -7.26 -5.06 19.43
C ALA A 74 -6.72 -4.55 18.07
N GLN A 75 -7.20 -5.11 16.95
CA GLN A 75 -6.81 -4.67 15.60
C GLN A 75 -7.25 -3.23 15.32
N THR A 76 -8.46 -2.86 15.74
CA THR A 76 -9.00 -1.50 15.57
C THR A 76 -8.18 -0.49 16.37
N PHE A 77 -7.82 -0.84 17.61
CA PHE A 77 -6.97 -0.03 18.45
C PHE A 77 -5.58 0.18 17.83
N LEU A 78 -4.92 -0.91 17.40
CA LEU A 78 -3.62 -0.82 16.73
C LEU A 78 -3.69 0.02 15.45
N SER A 79 -4.72 -0.17 14.63
CA SER A 79 -4.95 0.59 13.41
C SER A 79 -5.17 2.08 13.70
N SER A 80 -5.82 2.42 14.82
CA SER A 80 -5.98 3.81 15.28
C SER A 80 -4.64 4.44 15.63
N ILE A 81 -3.76 3.71 16.34
CA ILE A 81 -2.40 4.17 16.64
C ILE A 81 -1.62 4.39 15.34
N GLN A 82 -1.67 3.44 14.41
CA GLN A 82 -1.01 3.56 13.10
C GLN A 82 -1.51 4.77 12.30
N ARG A 83 -2.82 5.02 12.28
CA ARG A 83 -3.41 6.21 11.66
C ARG A 83 -2.97 7.51 12.34
N ARG A 84 -2.86 7.52 13.68
CA ARG A 84 -2.38 8.69 14.43
C ARG A 84 -0.93 8.99 14.09
N LEU A 85 -0.07 7.98 14.09
CA LEU A 85 1.32 8.10 13.65
C LEU A 85 1.38 8.58 12.19
N GLY A 86 0.55 8.02 11.31
CA GLY A 86 0.48 8.48 9.93
C GLY A 86 0.06 9.94 9.77
N LYS A 87 -0.78 10.48 10.65
CA LYS A 87 -1.10 11.91 10.67
C LYS A 87 0.04 12.78 11.21
N GLU A 88 0.78 12.28 12.19
CA GLU A 88 1.92 12.98 12.81
C GLU A 88 3.13 13.03 11.87
N PHE A 89 3.38 11.94 11.14
CA PHE A 89 4.47 11.81 10.17
C PHE A 89 4.03 12.07 8.71
N GLY A 90 2.76 12.45 8.50
CA GLY A 90 2.22 12.96 7.24
C GLY A 90 1.84 11.94 6.16
N SER A 91 1.92 10.63 6.38
CA SER A 91 1.39 9.61 5.45
C SER A 91 0.92 8.33 6.15
N GLU A 92 -0.12 7.68 5.63
CA GLU A 92 -0.58 6.39 6.15
C GLU A 92 0.36 5.24 5.71
N PRO A 93 0.50 4.17 6.51
CA PRO A 93 1.21 2.96 6.08
C PRO A 93 0.65 2.41 4.77
N GLY A 94 1.53 2.14 3.79
CA GLY A 94 1.14 1.63 2.48
C GLY A 94 0.65 2.70 1.50
N ALA A 95 0.69 3.98 1.85
CA ALA A 95 0.36 5.08 0.95
C ALA A 95 1.27 5.11 -0.29
N GLU A 96 2.54 4.76 -0.12
CA GLU A 96 3.52 4.63 -1.20
C GLU A 96 3.15 3.53 -2.20
N LEU A 97 2.76 2.36 -1.70
CA LEU A 97 2.33 1.23 -2.53
C LEU A 97 0.99 1.53 -3.22
N LEU A 98 0.04 2.15 -2.51
CA LEU A 98 -1.24 2.57 -3.07
C LEU A 98 -1.03 3.62 -4.17
N THR A 99 -0.07 4.53 -3.98
CA THR A 99 0.29 5.53 -4.99
C THR A 99 0.87 4.87 -6.23
N ALA A 100 1.81 3.93 -6.08
CA ALA A 100 2.34 3.16 -7.21
C ALA A 100 1.22 2.44 -7.99
N ILE A 101 0.30 1.79 -7.27
CA ILE A 101 -0.86 1.09 -7.85
C ILE A 101 -1.77 2.07 -8.61
N ASN A 102 -2.07 3.24 -8.03
CA ASN A 102 -2.97 4.21 -8.62
C ASN A 102 -2.35 4.90 -9.85
N GLU A 103 -1.06 5.26 -9.80
CA GLU A 103 -0.36 5.83 -10.95
C GLU A 103 -0.25 4.82 -12.10
N ALA A 104 0.03 3.55 -11.80
CA ALA A 104 -0.01 2.49 -12.80
C ALA A 104 -1.40 2.36 -13.44
N LYS A 105 -2.47 2.36 -12.64
CA LYS A 105 -3.86 2.31 -13.17
C LYS A 105 -4.20 3.51 -14.04
N LYS A 106 -3.86 4.74 -13.60
CA LYS A 106 -4.12 5.97 -14.37
C LYS A 106 -3.46 5.95 -15.75
N ARG A 107 -2.27 5.35 -15.83
CA ARG A 107 -1.47 5.22 -17.05
C ARG A 107 -1.74 3.93 -17.84
N ASN A 108 -2.70 3.10 -17.41
CA ASN A 108 -3.00 1.77 -17.98
C ASN A 108 -1.78 0.83 -18.05
N LEU A 109 -0.89 0.92 -17.07
CA LEU A 109 0.29 0.06 -16.96
C LEU A 109 -0.07 -1.28 -16.30
N ARG A 110 0.71 -2.31 -16.60
CA ARG A 110 0.56 -3.61 -15.93
C ARG A 110 1.07 -3.51 -14.48
N ILE A 111 0.34 -4.10 -13.55
CA ILE A 111 0.74 -4.18 -12.14
C ILE A 111 1.16 -5.61 -11.83
N ALA A 112 2.39 -5.77 -11.35
CA ALA A 112 2.91 -7.06 -10.88
C ALA A 112 3.00 -7.07 -9.35
N LEU A 113 2.44 -8.11 -8.73
CA LEU A 113 2.51 -8.33 -7.28
C LEU A 113 3.71 -9.24 -7.00
N VAL A 114 4.73 -8.72 -6.33
CA VAL A 114 6.03 -9.42 -6.13
C VAL A 114 6.35 -9.73 -4.67
N ASP A 115 5.33 -9.78 -3.80
CA ASP A 115 5.41 -10.29 -2.42
C ASP A 115 4.60 -11.59 -2.26
N ARG A 116 4.90 -12.35 -1.21
CA ARG A 116 4.44 -13.73 -0.94
C ARG A 116 2.96 -13.85 -0.56
#